data_AF-A0A9E2H3K0-F1
#
_entry.id   AF-A0A9E2H3K0-F1
#
_cell.length_a   1.000
_cell.length_b   1.000
_cell.length_c   1.000
_cell.angle_alpha   90.00
_cell.angle_beta   90.00
_cell.angle_gamma   90.00
#
_symmetry.space_group_name_H-M   'P 1'
#
loop_
_entity.id
_entity.type
_entity.pdbx_description
1 polymer ?
#
loop_
_entity_poly.entity_id
_entity_poly.type
_entity_poly.pdbx_seq_one_letter_code
_entity_poly.pdbx_strand_id
1 'polypeptide(L)'
;MFGIRGVIRFEQHREYFLCTDFDETGISVTAGYQKNLQQETRYLSSGYIVSDDDLFDDNYGYEGASFDAALTQILPWSMMAKISFLYQNKNYVNRPAYDLLDNIKSNERVDKVSSFSFILEKEFGWFNGFAISLMYDYIRNKSNDDFYNYKNNVCAISFDFGL
;
A
#
# COMPACT_ATOMS: atom_id res chain seq x y z
N MET A 1 32.03 1.01 9.15
CA MET A 1 31.79 2.32 8.50
C MET A 1 30.27 2.54 8.50
N PHE A 2 29.77 3.50 9.28
CA PHE A 2 28.33 3.77 9.40
C PHE A 2 27.89 4.68 8.25
N GLY A 3 27.16 4.13 7.27
CA GLY A 3 26.55 4.91 6.19
C GLY A 3 25.18 5.41 6.61
N ILE A 4 25.00 6.74 6.61
CA ILE A 4 23.69 7.37 6.78
C ILE A 4 22.84 7.04 5.54
N ARG A 5 21.72 6.34 5.73
CA ARG A 5 20.71 6.05 4.70
C ARG A 5 19.91 7.32 4.40
N GLY A 6 19.66 7.62 3.13
CA GLY A 6 18.80 8.74 2.72
C GLY A 6 17.77 8.31 1.68
N VAL A 7 16.51 8.14 2.10
CA VAL A 7 15.36 8.10 1.20
C VAL A 7 14.74 9.49 1.23
N ILE A 8 14.58 10.13 0.08
CA ILE A 8 13.83 11.38 -0.01
C ILE A 8 12.46 11.06 -0.60
N ARG A 9 11.44 11.14 0.25
CA ARG A 9 10.05 11.04 -0.15
C ARG A 9 9.52 12.45 -0.33
N PHE A 10 9.14 12.80 -1.56
CA PHE A 10 8.39 14.02 -1.81
C PHE A 10 6.91 13.67 -1.70
N GLU A 11 6.40 13.73 -0.47
CA GLU A 11 4.97 13.71 -0.20
C GLU A 11 4.44 15.13 -0.32
N GLN A 12 3.60 15.37 -1.31
CA GLN A 12 2.77 16.56 -1.30
C GLN A 12 1.45 16.17 -0.63
N HIS A 13 1.46 16.18 0.70
CA HIS A 13 0.23 16.07 1.49
C HIS A 13 -0.59 17.33 1.22
N ARG A 14 -1.69 17.19 0.49
CA ARG A 14 -2.74 18.22 0.45
C ARG A 14 -4.00 17.60 1.01
N GLU A 15 -4.17 17.73 2.32
CA GLU A 15 -5.46 17.51 2.95
C GLU A 15 -6.37 18.67 2.55
N TYR A 16 -7.21 18.43 1.55
CA TYR A 16 -8.32 19.31 1.27
C TYR A 16 -9.49 18.89 2.14
N PHE A 17 -9.62 19.53 3.31
CA PHE A 17 -10.89 19.57 4.01
C PHE A 17 -11.84 20.45 3.19
N LEU A 18 -12.47 19.87 2.18
CA LEU A 18 -13.59 20.53 1.51
C LEU A 18 -14.78 20.44 2.46
N CYS A 19 -14.87 21.40 3.39
CA CYS A 19 -16.10 21.65 4.14
C CYS A 19 -17.10 22.25 3.15
N THR A 20 -17.87 21.38 2.49
CA THR A 20 -19.00 21.75 1.64
C THR A 20 -20.22 21.00 2.16
N ASP A 21 -21.04 21.65 2.99
CA ASP A 21 -22.43 21.33 3.38
C ASP A 21 -22.83 19.87 3.75
N PHE A 22 -21.88 18.94 3.89
CA PHE A 22 -22.11 17.56 4.30
C PHE A 22 -21.26 17.23 5.53
N ASP A 23 -21.75 17.52 6.73
CA ASP A 23 -21.10 17.22 8.02
C ASP A 23 -20.79 15.72 8.21
N GLU A 24 -21.36 14.86 7.36
CA GLU A 24 -21.25 13.41 7.39
C GLU A 24 -20.22 12.84 6.39
N THR A 25 -19.61 13.68 5.55
CA THR A 25 -18.71 13.23 4.46
C THR A 25 -17.28 13.75 4.65
N GLY A 26 -16.29 12.86 4.59
CA GLY A 26 -14.87 13.20 4.60
C GLY A 26 -14.18 12.67 3.34
N ILE A 27 -13.31 13.48 2.73
CA ILE A 27 -12.52 13.11 1.55
C ILE A 27 -11.05 13.38 1.84
N SER A 28 -10.17 12.44 1.52
CA SER A 28 -8.72 12.63 1.53
C SER A 28 -8.12 12.21 0.19
N VAL A 29 -7.17 13.00 -0.32
CA VAL A 29 -6.45 12.68 -1.55
C VAL A 29 -4.97 12.99 -1.34
N THR A 30 -4.12 12.02 -1.64
CA THR A 30 -2.68 12.11 -1.49
C THR A 30 -2.01 11.73 -2.79
N ALA A 31 -1.03 12.52 -3.22
CA ALA A 31 -0.17 12.16 -4.33
C ALA A 31 1.28 12.37 -3.91
N GLY A 32 2.17 11.49 -4.38
CA GLY A 32 3.57 11.53 -3.99
C GLY A 32 4.47 10.90 -5.03
N TYR A 33 5.74 11.27 -4.97
CA TYR A 33 6.80 10.63 -5.76
C TYR A 33 7.93 10.20 -4.82
N GLN A 34 8.34 8.95 -4.94
CA GLN A 34 9.48 8.40 -4.22
C GLN A 34 10.68 8.32 -5.15
N LYS A 35 11.84 8.81 -4.69
CA LYS A 35 13.12 8.63 -5.38
C LYS A 35 14.12 7.97 -4.45
N ASN A 36 14.72 6.86 -4.89
CA ASN A 36 15.78 6.21 -4.14
C ASN A 36 17.14 6.74 -4.65
N LEU A 37 17.94 7.33 -3.74
CA LEU A 37 19.24 7.94 -4.06
C LEU A 37 20.42 6.96 -3.97
N GLN A 38 20.24 5.79 -3.35
CA GLN A 38 21.24 4.73 -3.25
C GLN A 38 20.58 3.40 -3.64
N GLN A 39 20.73 3.04 -4.92
CA GLN A 39 20.13 1.85 -5.50
C GLN A 39 21.09 0.64 -5.51
N GLU A 40 22.20 0.67 -4.78
CA GLU A 40 23.11 -0.47 -4.76
C GLU A 40 22.53 -1.64 -3.96
N THR A 41 22.32 -2.77 -4.64
CA THR A 41 22.19 -4.07 -3.98
C THR A 41 23.42 -4.30 -3.11
N ARG A 42 23.20 -4.49 -1.81
CA ARG A 42 24.23 -4.78 -0.82
C ARG A 42 24.79 -6.20 -1.02
N TYR A 43 25.35 -6.51 -2.19
CA TYR A 43 26.17 -7.71 -2.36
C TYR A 43 27.59 -7.35 -1.94
N LEU A 44 27.86 -7.51 -0.63
CA LEU A 44 29.24 -7.65 -0.17
C LEU A 44 29.83 -8.86 -0.89
N SER A 45 30.99 -8.65 -1.51
CA SER A 45 31.81 -9.63 -2.21
C SER A 45 32.43 -10.71 -1.30
N SER A 46 31.69 -11.22 -0.32
CA SER A 46 32.16 -12.27 0.59
C SER A 46 31.10 -13.36 0.72
N GLY A 47 31.48 -14.59 0.38
CA GLY A 47 30.62 -15.78 0.27
C GLY A 47 29.91 -16.19 1.57
N TYR A 48 28.88 -15.45 1.93
CA TYR A 48 27.87 -15.85 2.89
C TYR A 48 26.61 -16.26 2.15
N ILE A 49 26.05 -17.40 2.56
CA ILE A 49 24.73 -17.87 2.14
C ILE A 49 23.72 -16.84 2.64
N VAL A 50 23.09 -16.13 1.71
CA VAL A 50 21.98 -15.20 2.01
C VAL A 50 20.77 -16.06 2.33
N SER A 51 20.17 -15.87 3.51
CA SER A 51 18.93 -16.56 3.87
C SER A 51 17.75 -15.98 3.08
N ASP A 52 16.84 -16.85 2.66
CA ASP A 52 15.64 -16.53 1.87
C ASP A 52 14.74 -15.46 2.51
N ASP A 53 14.89 -15.18 3.81
CA ASP A 53 14.07 -14.24 4.58
C ASP A 53 14.49 -12.76 4.48
N ASP A 54 15.71 -12.43 4.03
CA ASP A 54 16.13 -11.02 3.80
C ASP A 54 15.77 -10.52 2.38
N LEU A 55 15.18 -11.39 1.55
CA LEU A 55 14.84 -11.19 0.13
C LEU A 55 13.42 -10.67 -0.12
N PHE A 56 12.60 -10.56 0.93
CA PHE A 56 11.21 -10.11 0.83
C PHE A 56 11.13 -8.58 0.78
N ASP A 57 11.26 -8.07 -0.45
CA ASP A 57 10.83 -6.76 -0.95
C ASP A 57 11.17 -5.56 -0.04
N ASP A 58 12.36 -4.98 -0.24
CA ASP A 58 12.66 -3.65 0.31
C ASP A 58 11.57 -2.68 -0.13
N ASN A 59 10.67 -2.33 0.80
CA ASN A 59 9.57 -1.38 0.60
C ASN A 59 10.06 0.00 0.12
N TYR A 60 11.37 0.27 0.17
CA TYR A 60 11.99 1.50 -0.28
C TYR A 60 12.92 1.33 -1.48
N GLY A 61 13.06 0.10 -2.01
CA GLY A 61 13.94 -0.23 -3.14
C GLY A 61 13.45 0.25 -4.50
N TYR A 62 12.32 0.94 -4.57
CA TYR A 62 11.74 1.45 -5.81
C TYR A 62 11.69 2.98 -5.85
N GLU A 63 11.56 3.48 -7.07
CA GLU A 63 11.16 4.85 -7.35
C GLU A 63 9.84 4.90 -8.12
N GLY A 64 9.12 6.01 -8.00
CA GLY A 64 7.93 6.24 -8.80
C GLY A 64 6.81 6.95 -8.07
N ALA A 65 5.73 7.18 -8.82
CA ALA A 65 4.58 7.94 -8.37
C ALA A 65 3.58 7.05 -7.62
N SER A 66 2.88 7.68 -6.67
CA SER A 66 1.78 7.10 -5.92
C SER A 66 0.63 8.09 -5.84
N PHE A 67 -0.57 7.53 -5.82
CA PHE A 67 -1.82 8.24 -5.64
C PHE A 67 -2.69 7.43 -4.69
N ASP A 68 -3.24 8.08 -3.69
CA ASP A 68 -4.15 7.51 -2.70
C ASP A 68 -5.36 8.44 -2.55
N ALA A 69 -6.55 7.85 -2.47
CA ALA A 69 -7.77 8.60 -2.22
C ALA A 69 -8.67 7.80 -1.28
N ALA A 70 -9.32 8.48 -0.34
CA ALA A 70 -10.32 7.89 0.52
C ALA A 70 -11.56 8.78 0.63
N LEU A 71 -12.70 8.12 0.78
CA LEU A 71 -13.99 8.70 1.06
C LEU A 71 -14.54 8.02 2.32
N THR A 72 -14.89 8.82 3.32
CA THR A 72 -15.57 8.37 4.53
C THR A 72 -16.95 9.01 4.57
N GLN A 73 -17.98 8.23 4.87
CA GLN A 73 -19.37 8.68 4.96
C GLN A 73 -20.01 8.13 6.22
N ILE A 74 -20.61 9.00 7.03
CA ILE A 74 -21.58 8.59 8.03
C ILE A 74 -22.90 8.32 7.31
N LEU A 75 -23.43 7.12 7.49
CA LEU A 75 -24.66 6.60 6.91
C LEU A 75 -25.78 6.62 7.97
N PRO A 76 -27.05 6.47 7.55
CA PRO A 76 -28.16 6.32 8.47
C PRO A 76 -27.91 5.25 9.54
N TRP A 77 -28.57 5.42 10.69
CA TRP A 77 -28.40 4.57 11.87
C TRP A 77 -26.96 4.57 12.41
N SER A 78 -26.22 5.67 12.29
CA SER A 78 -24.86 5.80 12.84
C SER A 78 -23.92 4.69 12.35
N MET A 79 -24.03 4.34 11.07
CA MET A 79 -23.07 3.49 10.39
C MET A 79 -21.97 4.36 9.78
N MET A 80 -20.77 3.84 9.65
CA MET A 80 -19.67 4.51 8.94
C MET A 80 -19.21 3.63 7.78
N ALA A 81 -19.14 4.21 6.59
CA ALA A 81 -18.54 3.57 5.43
C ALA A 81 -17.26 4.30 5.03
N LYS A 82 -16.20 3.55 4.76
CA LYS A 82 -14.96 4.06 4.20
C LYS A 82 -14.60 3.29 2.95
N ILE A 83 -14.34 4.03 1.88
CA ILE A 83 -13.80 3.51 0.62
C ILE A 83 -12.40 4.10 0.47
N SER A 84 -11.42 3.29 0.09
CA SER A 84 -10.06 3.75 -0.18
C SER A 84 -9.53 3.12 -1.47
N PHE A 85 -8.79 3.91 -2.24
CA PHE A 85 -8.17 3.52 -3.48
C PHE A 85 -6.71 3.95 -3.47
N LEU A 86 -5.82 3.02 -3.78
CA LEU A 86 -4.39 3.25 -3.91
C LEU A 86 -3.95 2.84 -5.32
N TYR A 87 -3.11 3.66 -5.93
CA TYR A 87 -2.38 3.33 -7.15
C TYR A 87 -0.90 3.69 -6.97
N GLN A 88 -0.01 2.77 -7.31
CA GLN A 88 1.43 2.99 -7.28
C GLN A 88 2.06 2.46 -8.56
N ASN A 89 2.96 3.24 -9.13
CA ASN A 89 3.89 2.79 -10.15
C ASN A 89 5.27 2.68 -9.51
N LYS A 90 5.77 1.46 -9.37
CA LYS A 90 7.06 1.16 -8.73
C LYS A 90 8.05 0.71 -9.80
N ASN A 91 9.12 1.46 -9.98
CA ASN A 91 10.24 1.11 -10.84
C ASN A 91 11.44 0.67 -9.99
N TYR A 92 11.99 -0.50 -10.28
CA TYR A 92 13.16 -1.06 -9.63
C TYR A 92 14.33 -1.10 -10.63
N VAL A 93 15.07 -0.01 -10.71
CA VAL A 93 16.14 0.24 -11.71
C VAL A 93 17.28 -0.80 -11.64
N ASN A 94 17.59 -1.34 -10.46
CA ASN A 94 18.66 -2.32 -10.28
C ASN A 94 18.14 -3.72 -9.93
N ARG A 95 16.91 -4.04 -10.34
CA ARG A 95 16.32 -5.36 -10.13
C ARG A 95 15.80 -5.92 -11.45
N PRO A 96 16.43 -6.96 -12.02
CA PRO A 96 15.89 -7.62 -13.20
C PRO A 96 14.54 -8.29 -12.89
N ALA A 97 13.73 -8.42 -13.93
CA ALA A 97 12.48 -9.15 -13.89
C ALA A 97 12.66 -10.54 -14.52
N TYR A 98 12.16 -11.56 -13.83
CA TYR A 98 12.29 -12.96 -14.22
C TYR A 98 10.98 -13.57 -14.72
N ASP A 99 11.09 -14.63 -15.52
CA ASP A 99 9.99 -15.57 -15.75
C ASP A 99 9.95 -16.65 -14.64
N LEU A 100 8.94 -17.54 -14.69
CA LEU A 100 8.79 -18.64 -13.73
C LEU A 100 9.87 -19.74 -13.86
N LEU A 101 10.74 -19.65 -14.86
CA LEU A 101 11.87 -20.55 -15.11
C LEU A 101 13.22 -19.87 -14.81
N ASP A 102 13.19 -18.73 -14.11
CA ASP A 102 14.34 -17.90 -13.74
C ASP A 102 15.11 -17.29 -14.94
N ASN A 103 14.51 -17.22 -16.13
CA ASN A 103 15.10 -16.47 -17.24
C ASN A 103 14.82 -14.99 -17.10
N ILE A 104 15.82 -14.16 -17.42
CA ILE A 104 15.69 -12.71 -17.42
C ILE A 104 14.78 -12.26 -18.57
N LYS A 105 13.65 -11.64 -18.23
CA LYS A 105 12.72 -11.01 -19.20
C LYS A 105 13.05 -9.55 -19.47
N SER A 106 13.58 -8.86 -18.46
CA SER A 106 13.93 -7.44 -18.50
C SER A 106 15.01 -7.14 -17.47
N ASN A 107 15.87 -6.16 -17.76
CA ASN A 107 16.90 -5.70 -16.81
C ASN A 107 16.33 -4.91 -15.64
N GLU A 108 15.11 -4.38 -15.79
CA GLU A 108 14.41 -3.59 -14.78
C GLU A 108 13.02 -4.18 -14.52
N ARG A 109 12.65 -4.29 -13.24
CA ARG A 109 11.33 -4.69 -12.78
C ARG A 109 10.44 -3.47 -12.60
N VAL A 110 9.23 -3.55 -13.16
CA VAL A 110 8.22 -2.50 -13.09
C VAL A 110 6.91 -3.09 -12.61
N ASP A 111 6.41 -2.54 -11.51
CA ASP A 111 5.23 -3.01 -10.81
C ASP A 111 4.16 -1.91 -10.79
N LYS A 112 2.96 -2.23 -11.27
CA LYS A 112 1.77 -1.38 -11.13
C LYS A 112 0.86 -1.99 -10.08
N VAL A 113 0.86 -1.38 -8.91
CA VAL A 113 0.05 -1.79 -7.77
C VAL A 113 -1.23 -0.96 -7.76
N SER A 114 -2.37 -1.62 -7.71
CA SER A 114 -3.66 -0.98 -7.45
C SER A 114 -4.37 -1.71 -6.31
N SER A 115 -4.86 -0.96 -5.34
CA SER A 115 -5.60 -1.50 -4.21
C SER A 115 -6.93 -0.79 -4.04
N PHE A 116 -7.93 -1.53 -3.62
CA PHE A 116 -9.26 -1.04 -3.25
C PHE A 116 -9.59 -1.62 -1.88
N SER A 117 -10.03 -0.75 -0.96
CA SER A 117 -10.47 -1.14 0.37
C SER A 117 -11.86 -0.58 0.62
N PHE A 118 -12.71 -1.40 1.24
CA PHE A 118 -14.02 -1.03 1.72
C PHE A 118 -14.19 -1.48 3.16
N ILE A 119 -14.64 -0.57 4.00
CA ILE A 119 -14.97 -0.82 5.39
C ILE A 119 -16.38 -0.31 5.64
N LEU A 120 -17.21 -1.12 6.27
CA LEU A 120 -18.52 -0.73 6.80
C LEU A 120 -18.57 -1.08 8.29
N GLU A 121 -18.81 -0.08 9.12
CA GLU A 121 -18.82 -0.20 10.56
C GLU A 121 -20.17 0.22 11.14
N LYS A 122 -20.61 -0.51 12.17
CA LYS A 122 -21.79 -0.18 12.96
C LYS A 122 -21.45 -0.28 14.44
N GLU A 123 -21.57 0.85 15.13
CA GLU A 123 -21.50 0.91 16.59
C GLU A 123 -22.90 0.74 17.21
N PHE A 124 -22.97 -0.04 18.29
CA PHE A 124 -24.19 -0.30 19.05
C PHE A 124 -24.10 0.36 20.43
N GLY A 125 -24.76 1.52 20.58
CA GLY A 125 -24.73 2.29 21.83
C GLY A 125 -25.33 1.57 23.05
N TRP A 126 -26.05 0.46 22.88
CA TRP A 126 -26.62 -0.31 24.00
C TRP A 126 -25.62 -1.24 24.71
N PHE A 127 -24.40 -1.35 24.19
CA PHE A 127 -23.40 -2.32 24.65
C PHE A 127 -22.01 -1.68 24.84
N ASN A 128 -21.94 -0.56 25.58
CA ASN A 128 -20.70 0.14 25.95
C ASN A 128 -19.65 0.24 24.81
N GLY A 129 -20.06 0.64 23.61
CA GLY A 129 -19.13 0.80 22.48
C GLY A 129 -18.82 -0.50 21.72
N PHE A 130 -19.68 -1.52 21.80
CA PHE A 130 -19.61 -2.66 20.89
C PHE A 130 -19.76 -2.22 19.44
N ALA A 131 -18.83 -2.62 18.58
CA ALA A 131 -18.86 -2.34 17.15
C ALA A 131 -18.67 -3.60 16.32
N ILE A 132 -19.33 -3.64 15.17
CA ILE A 132 -19.12 -4.65 14.13
C ILE A 132 -18.61 -3.96 12.89
N SER A 133 -17.53 -4.48 12.31
CA SER A 133 -16.93 -3.95 11.09
C SER A 133 -16.78 -5.04 10.04
N LEU A 134 -17.28 -4.77 8.84
CA LEU A 134 -17.09 -5.59 7.64
C LEU A 134 -16.01 -4.95 6.78
N MET A 135 -15.02 -5.73 6.37
CA MET A 135 -13.90 -5.27 5.58
C MET A 135 -13.76 -6.10 4.32
N TYR A 136 -13.44 -5.42 3.21
CA TYR A 136 -13.06 -6.04 1.96
C TYR A 136 -11.86 -5.31 1.36
N ASP A 137 -10.78 -6.05 1.12
CA ASP A 137 -9.57 -5.55 0.49
C ASP A 137 -9.29 -6.31 -0.79
N TYR A 138 -9.02 -5.58 -1.87
CA TYR A 138 -8.55 -6.12 -3.12
C TYR A 138 -7.23 -5.47 -3.49
N ILE A 139 -6.24 -6.29 -3.84
CA ILE A 139 -4.93 -5.84 -4.30
C ILE A 139 -4.59 -6.54 -5.60
N ARG A 140 -4.13 -5.78 -6.58
CA ARG A 140 -3.55 -6.28 -7.82
C ARG A 140 -2.18 -5.68 -8.02
N ASN A 141 -1.16 -6.53 -8.11
CA ASN A 141 0.14 -6.14 -8.63
C ASN A 141 0.30 -6.66 -10.06
N LYS A 142 0.41 -5.75 -11.03
CA LYS A 142 0.81 -6.11 -12.40
C LYS A 142 2.30 -5.82 -12.54
N SER A 143 3.10 -6.87 -12.44
CA SER A 143 4.55 -6.82 -12.65
C SER A 143 4.93 -7.40 -14.01
N ASN A 144 6.06 -6.95 -14.56
CA ASN A 144 6.73 -7.64 -15.68
C ASN A 144 7.54 -8.86 -15.21
N ASP A 145 7.75 -9.01 -13.89
CA ASP A 145 8.28 -10.20 -13.23
C ASP A 145 7.12 -11.14 -12.86
N ASP A 146 7.22 -12.40 -13.29
CA ASP A 146 6.10 -13.35 -13.16
C ASP A 146 5.84 -13.77 -11.71
N PHE A 147 6.86 -13.74 -10.83
CA PHE A 147 6.68 -14.03 -9.40
C PHE A 147 5.89 -12.93 -8.66
N TYR A 148 5.96 -11.69 -9.16
CA TYR A 148 5.31 -10.53 -8.54
C TYR A 148 3.98 -10.15 -9.22
N ASN A 149 3.53 -10.92 -10.21
CA ASN A 149 2.29 -10.70 -10.91
C ASN A 149 1.11 -11.43 -10.23
N TYR A 150 0.51 -10.83 -9.20
CA TYR A 150 -0.53 -11.48 -8.39
C TYR A 150 -1.79 -10.63 -8.20
N LYS A 151 -2.87 -11.30 -7.78
CA LYS A 151 -4.11 -10.70 -7.29
C LYS A 151 -4.45 -11.31 -5.94
N ASN A 152 -4.88 -10.50 -4.99
CA ASN A 152 -5.30 -10.96 -3.67
C ASN A 152 -6.61 -10.28 -3.27
N ASN A 153 -7.47 -11.02 -2.57
CA ASN A 153 -8.73 -10.53 -2.03
C ASN A 153 -8.84 -11.01 -0.59
N VAL A 154 -9.19 -10.13 0.33
CA VAL A 154 -9.41 -10.44 1.73
C VAL A 154 -10.79 -9.93 2.12
N CYS A 155 -11.55 -10.76 2.82
CA CYS A 155 -12.78 -10.34 3.47
C CYS A 155 -12.68 -10.68 4.95
N ALA A 156 -13.01 -9.73 5.80
CA ALA A 156 -12.94 -9.90 7.24
C ALA A 156 -14.18 -9.32 7.93
N ILE A 157 -14.50 -9.91 9.07
CA ILE A 157 -15.51 -9.42 10.00
C ILE A 157 -14.81 -9.25 11.34
N SER A 158 -14.92 -8.07 11.92
CA SER A 158 -14.32 -7.72 13.20
C SER A 158 -15.41 -7.38 14.21
N PHE A 159 -15.18 -7.78 15.46
CA PHE A 159 -16.02 -7.48 16.61
C PHE A 159 -15.15 -6.73 17.62
N ASP A 160 -15.49 -5.49 17.92
CA ASP A 160 -14.83 -4.69 18.94
C ASP A 160 -15.75 -4.57 20.15
N PHE A 161 -15.21 -4.77 21.34
CA PHE A 161 -15.91 -4.60 22.60
C PHE A 161 -15.24 -3.44 23.33
N GLY A 162 -15.86 -2.25 23.29
CA GLY A 162 -15.40 -1.10 24.06
C GLY A 162 -15.18 -1.48 25.53
N LEU A 163 -13.96 -1.23 26.03
CA LEU A 163 -13.59 -1.41 27.44
C LEU A 163 -13.93 -0.16 28.25
#